data_AF-A0A9E6E6G8-F1
#
_entry.id   AF-A0A9E6E6G8-F1
#
_cell.length_a   1.000
_cell.length_b   1.000
_cell.length_c   1.000
_cell.angle_alpha   90.00
_cell.angle_beta   90.00
_cell.angle_gamma   90.00
#
_symmetry.space_group_name_H-M   'P 1'
#
loop_
_entity.id
_entity.type
_entity.pdbx_description
1 polymer ?
#
loop_
_entity_poly.entity_id
_entity_poly.type
_entity_poly.pdbx_seq_one_letter_code
_entity_poly.pdbx_strand_id
1 'polypeptide(L)'
;MINVKRFTFNVDFIVRKEIISSYVLEEQYLDITLKDSRVVTPYLNFTSISESIPNFDAEDMVEGYINDCFNVVDCDVKNSEDELSFYLTFTIDFAPSCQVEFDDATLVYHQGDGDYKYIIEGAFNDINAPSLIHCVDVDSSISMIIKESVVNRLI
;
A
#
# COMPACT_ATOMS: atom_id res chain seq x y z
N MET A 1 16.85 7.27 -19.69
CA MET A 1 16.26 6.12 -19.00
C MET A 1 17.14 5.77 -17.83
N ILE A 2 16.55 5.64 -16.64
CA ILE A 2 17.26 5.23 -15.43
C ILE A 2 16.67 3.90 -14.97
N ASN A 3 17.52 2.97 -14.58
CA ASN A 3 17.11 1.73 -13.93
C ASN A 3 16.70 2.05 -12.50
N VAL A 4 15.45 1.80 -12.14
CA VAL A 4 14.94 1.96 -10.78
C VAL A 4 14.65 0.60 -10.18
N LYS A 5 14.82 0.50 -8.85
CA LYS A 5 14.45 -0.69 -8.09
C LYS A 5 12.96 -0.61 -7.79
N ARG A 6 12.18 -1.60 -8.25
CA ARG A 6 10.73 -1.65 -8.09
C ARG A 6 10.33 -2.78 -7.16
N PHE A 7 9.49 -2.44 -6.19
CA PHE A 7 8.69 -3.42 -5.46
C PHE A 7 7.26 -3.38 -5.97
N THR A 8 6.74 -4.54 -6.37
CA THR A 8 5.35 -4.71 -6.81
C THR A 8 4.58 -5.49 -5.75
N PHE A 9 3.49 -4.91 -5.27
CA PHE A 9 2.59 -5.49 -4.27
C PHE A 9 1.31 -5.90 -4.98
N ASN A 10 1.03 -7.20 -4.99
CA ASN A 10 -0.22 -7.74 -5.52
C ASN A 10 -1.05 -8.14 -4.32
N VAL A 11 -2.19 -7.48 -4.13
CA VAL A 11 -2.98 -7.59 -2.91
C VAL A 11 -4.39 -8.04 -3.26
N ASP A 12 -4.78 -9.18 -2.70
CA ASP A 12 -6.14 -9.68 -2.74
C ASP A 12 -6.87 -9.25 -1.47
N PHE A 13 -7.98 -8.57 -1.65
CA PHE A 13 -8.90 -8.21 -0.58
C PHE A 13 -10.23 -8.92 -0.81
N ILE A 14 -10.82 -9.40 0.27
CA ILE A 14 -12.15 -10.01 0.29
C ILE A 14 -12.94 -9.36 1.41
N VAL A 15 -14.05 -8.73 1.04
CA VAL A 15 -14.95 -8.06 1.98
C VAL A 15 -16.35 -8.63 1.81
N ARG A 16 -17.02 -8.93 2.93
CA ARG A 16 -18.39 -9.42 2.89
C ARG A 16 -19.34 -8.29 2.49
N LYS A 17 -20.27 -8.57 1.59
CA LYS A 17 -21.28 -7.59 1.19
C LYS A 17 -22.21 -7.17 2.32
N GLU A 18 -22.26 -7.95 3.40
CA GLU A 18 -23.06 -7.59 4.56
C GLU A 18 -22.63 -6.26 5.20
N ILE A 19 -21.38 -5.83 5.01
CA ILE A 19 -20.88 -4.53 5.50
C ILE A 19 -20.78 -3.45 4.42
N ILE A 20 -20.99 -3.80 3.14
CA ILE A 20 -20.88 -2.89 2.00
C ILE A 20 -22.27 -2.33 1.63
N SER A 21 -22.33 -1.03 1.36
CA SER A 21 -23.50 -0.35 0.78
C SER A 21 -23.37 -0.24 -0.74
N SER A 22 -22.22 0.24 -1.23
CA SER A 22 -21.92 0.41 -2.65
C SER A 22 -20.42 0.50 -2.89
N TYR A 23 -19.98 0.41 -4.14
CA TYR A 23 -18.62 0.72 -4.54
C TYR A 23 -18.59 1.49 -5.87
N VAL A 24 -17.51 2.24 -6.09
CA VAL A 24 -17.23 2.97 -7.32
C VAL A 24 -15.80 2.65 -7.72
N LEU A 25 -15.60 2.21 -8.96
CA LEU A 25 -14.27 2.00 -9.54
C LEU A 25 -14.07 3.04 -10.65
N GLU A 26 -13.13 3.96 -10.43
CA GLU A 26 -12.71 4.97 -11.40
C GLU A 26 -11.24 4.74 -11.76
N GLU A 27 -11.02 4.24 -12.98
CA GLU A 27 -9.71 3.75 -13.42
C GLU A 27 -9.17 2.69 -12.44
N GLN A 28 -8.05 2.95 -11.77
CA GLN A 28 -7.45 2.08 -10.76
C GLN A 28 -7.87 2.39 -9.31
N TYR A 29 -8.71 3.40 -9.08
CA TYR A 29 -9.10 3.83 -7.74
C TYR A 29 -10.48 3.27 -7.36
N LEU A 30 -10.51 2.48 -6.28
CA LEU A 30 -11.71 1.84 -5.77
C LEU A 30 -12.19 2.51 -4.47
N ASP A 31 -13.41 3.01 -4.50
CA ASP A 31 -14.08 3.56 -3.34
C ASP A 31 -15.17 2.59 -2.88
N ILE A 32 -15.20 2.30 -1.59
CA ILE A 32 -16.16 1.40 -0.96
C ILE A 32 -16.93 2.19 0.08
N THR A 33 -18.23 2.35 -0.14
CA THR A 33 -19.13 2.89 0.87
C THR A 33 -19.59 1.75 1.77
N LEU A 34 -19.24 1.81 3.05
CA LEU A 34 -19.68 0.87 4.07
C LEU A 34 -21.08 1.23 4.57
N LYS A 35 -21.79 0.27 5.18
CA LYS A 35 -23.15 0.50 5.72
C LYS A 35 -23.20 1.47 6.90
N ASP A 36 -22.09 1.69 7.58
CA ASP A 36 -21.95 2.72 8.60
C ASP A 36 -21.65 4.11 8.02
N SER A 37 -21.74 4.26 6.70
CA SER A 37 -21.50 5.49 5.93
C SER A 37 -20.05 5.94 5.81
N ARG A 38 -19.07 5.18 6.33
CA ARG A 38 -17.66 5.42 6.00
C ARG A 38 -17.41 5.12 4.53
N VAL A 39 -16.55 5.92 3.89
CA VAL A 39 -16.06 5.66 2.53
C VAL A 39 -14.58 5.36 2.63
N VAL A 40 -14.21 4.15 2.23
CA VAL A 40 -12.86 3.63 2.35
C VAL A 40 -12.31 3.20 1.00
N THR A 41 -10.99 3.24 0.87
CA THR A 41 -10.27 2.74 -0.32
C THR A 41 -9.23 1.71 0.10
N PRO A 42 -9.07 0.59 -0.62
CA PRO A 42 -7.99 -0.35 -0.35
C PRO A 42 -6.63 0.24 -0.71
N TYR A 43 -5.65 -0.01 0.15
CA TYR A 43 -4.32 0.59 0.08
C TYR A 43 -3.28 -0.31 0.75
N LEU A 44 -2.08 0.24 1.01
CA LEU A 44 -1.07 -0.39 1.84
C LEU A 44 -0.94 0.33 3.18
N ASN A 45 -0.46 -0.39 4.19
CA ASN A 45 -0.03 0.12 5.47
C ASN A 45 1.45 -0.16 5.70
N PHE A 46 2.16 0.80 6.27
CA PHE A 46 3.58 0.79 6.61
C PHE A 46 3.71 0.96 8.11
N THR A 47 3.89 -0.15 8.82
CA THR A 47 4.08 -0.11 10.27
C THR A 47 5.56 -0.04 10.58
N SER A 48 6.02 1.06 11.18
CA SER A 48 7.42 1.20 11.59
C SER A 48 7.77 0.17 12.68
N ILE A 49 8.87 -0.54 12.45
CA ILE A 49 9.52 -1.42 13.43
C ILE A 49 10.98 -0.97 13.68
N SER A 50 11.27 0.28 13.38
CA SER A 50 12.60 0.86 13.52
C SER A 50 12.95 1.02 15.00
N GLU A 51 14.01 0.37 15.48
CA GLU A 51 14.41 0.46 16.89
C GLU A 51 15.18 1.75 17.22
N SER A 52 15.93 2.27 16.25
CA SER A 52 16.86 3.40 16.44
C SER A 52 16.36 4.73 15.85
N ILE A 53 15.21 4.71 15.17
CA ILE A 53 14.61 5.89 14.53
C ILE A 53 13.40 6.33 15.36
N PRO A 54 13.29 7.61 15.76
CA PRO A 54 12.09 8.12 16.39
C PRO A 54 10.85 7.90 15.50
N ASN A 55 9.72 7.48 16.10
CA ASN A 55 8.50 7.19 15.34
C ASN A 55 8.07 8.33 14.42
N PHE A 56 8.19 9.58 14.88
CA PHE A 56 7.86 10.75 14.07
C PHE A 56 8.71 10.82 12.79
N ASP A 57 10.01 10.55 12.86
CA ASP A 57 10.90 10.57 11.70
C ASP A 57 10.60 9.38 10.75
N ALA A 58 10.18 8.24 11.30
CA ALA A 58 9.76 7.09 10.50
C ALA A 58 8.43 7.34 9.78
N GLU A 59 7.45 7.96 10.44
CA GLU A 59 6.18 8.37 9.83
C GLU A 59 6.41 9.43 8.73
N ASP A 60 7.27 10.43 8.98
CA ASP A 60 7.62 11.47 8.00
C ASP A 60 8.31 10.90 6.75
N MET A 61 9.18 9.90 6.91
CA MET A 61 9.79 9.19 5.79
C MET A 61 8.75 8.48 4.92
N VAL A 62 7.72 7.89 5.53
CA VAL A 62 6.64 7.22 4.81
C VAL A 62 5.76 8.22 4.08
N GLU A 63 5.21 9.19 4.79
CA GLU A 63 4.25 10.16 4.26
C GLU A 63 4.88 11.16 3.29
N GLY A 64 6.19 11.41 3.40
CA GLY A 64 6.98 12.15 2.44
C GLY A 64 7.52 11.25 1.33
N TYR A 65 8.75 10.76 1.53
CA TYR A 65 9.54 10.17 0.45
C TYR A 65 8.97 8.87 -0.13
N ILE A 66 8.50 7.94 0.72
CA ILE A 66 7.95 6.67 0.22
C ILE A 66 6.64 6.90 -0.53
N ASN A 67 5.78 7.79 -0.02
CA ASN A 67 4.54 8.16 -0.67
C ASN A 67 4.79 8.78 -2.06
N ASP A 68 5.79 9.64 -2.21
CA ASP A 68 6.21 10.20 -3.52
C ASP A 68 6.66 9.10 -4.51
N CYS A 69 7.17 7.98 -4.01
CA CYS A 69 7.61 6.84 -4.81
C CYS A 69 6.51 5.80 -5.06
N PHE A 70 5.37 5.92 -4.36
CA PHE A 70 4.27 4.96 -4.37
C PHE A 70 3.31 5.22 -5.53
N ASN A 71 2.78 4.15 -6.12
CA ASN A 71 1.83 4.22 -7.22
C ASN A 71 0.75 3.14 -7.07
N VAL A 72 -0.50 3.52 -7.31
CA VAL A 72 -1.59 2.59 -7.61
C VAL A 72 -1.55 2.30 -9.11
N VAL A 73 -1.39 1.03 -9.49
CA VAL A 73 -1.18 0.63 -10.88
C VAL A 73 -2.46 0.10 -11.52
N ASP A 74 -3.17 -0.77 -10.81
CA ASP A 74 -4.33 -1.47 -11.35
C ASP A 74 -5.25 -1.94 -10.23
N CYS A 75 -6.54 -2.07 -10.53
CA CYS A 75 -7.56 -2.57 -9.61
C CYS A 75 -8.64 -3.35 -10.38
N ASP A 76 -8.72 -4.64 -10.12
CA ASP A 76 -9.76 -5.52 -10.64
C ASP A 76 -10.80 -5.85 -9.56
N VAL A 77 -12.09 -5.69 -9.87
CA VAL A 77 -13.19 -5.99 -8.95
C VAL A 77 -13.96 -7.22 -9.42
N LYS A 78 -14.13 -8.20 -8.52
CA LYS A 78 -14.93 -9.39 -8.73
C LYS A 78 -16.09 -9.43 -7.73
N ASN A 79 -17.30 -9.41 -8.28
CA ASN A 79 -18.54 -9.43 -7.52
C ASN A 79 -19.12 -10.85 -7.45
N SER A 80 -19.08 -11.48 -6.27
CA SER A 80 -19.65 -12.80 -5.99
C SER A 80 -21.01 -12.65 -5.30
N GLU A 81 -21.70 -13.73 -4.92
CA GLU A 81 -23.01 -13.62 -4.24
C GLU A 81 -22.90 -12.86 -2.90
N ASP A 82 -22.06 -13.35 -1.99
CA ASP A 82 -21.92 -12.86 -0.61
C ASP A 82 -20.72 -11.92 -0.39
N GLU A 83 -19.79 -11.89 -1.33
CA GLU A 83 -18.49 -11.22 -1.18
C GLU A 83 -18.21 -10.28 -2.34
N LEU A 84 -17.46 -9.23 -2.04
CA LEU A 84 -16.78 -8.39 -3.01
C LEU A 84 -15.28 -8.66 -2.86
N SER A 85 -14.67 -9.22 -3.89
CA SER A 85 -13.22 -9.42 -3.95
C SER A 85 -12.62 -8.37 -4.87
N PHE A 86 -11.45 -7.86 -4.52
CA PHE A 86 -10.71 -6.96 -5.40
C PHE A 86 -9.22 -7.24 -5.33
N TYR A 87 -8.59 -7.18 -6.49
CA TYR A 87 -7.17 -7.43 -6.68
C TYR A 87 -6.51 -6.13 -7.09
N LEU A 88 -5.59 -5.64 -6.26
CA LEU A 88 -4.88 -4.40 -6.51
C LEU A 88 -3.40 -4.67 -6.76
N THR A 89 -2.85 -3.92 -7.70
CA THR A 89 -1.42 -3.84 -7.94
C THR A 89 -0.90 -2.48 -7.52
N PHE A 90 0.03 -2.45 -6.57
CA PHE A 90 0.76 -1.26 -6.18
C PHE A 90 2.23 -1.40 -6.54
N THR A 91 2.92 -0.28 -6.77
CA THR A 91 4.37 -0.27 -6.94
C THR A 91 5.05 0.84 -6.18
N ILE A 92 6.25 0.56 -5.67
CA ILE A 92 7.15 1.58 -5.15
C ILE A 92 8.44 1.53 -5.94
N ASP A 93 8.83 2.67 -6.51
CA ASP A 93 10.01 2.80 -7.36
C ASP A 93 11.09 3.63 -6.66
N PHE A 94 12.20 3.00 -6.31
CA PHE A 94 13.35 3.68 -5.71
C PHE A 94 14.42 3.99 -6.76
N ALA A 95 14.98 5.21 -6.66
CA ALA A 95 16.11 5.61 -7.49
C ALA A 95 17.32 4.66 -7.27
N PRO A 96 18.17 4.43 -8.27
CA PRO A 96 19.28 3.49 -8.15
C PRO A 96 20.33 3.88 -7.09
N SER A 97 20.34 5.13 -6.63
CA SER A 97 21.18 5.58 -5.52
C SER A 97 20.66 5.15 -4.15
N CYS A 98 19.38 4.78 -4.05
CA CYS A 98 18.76 4.37 -2.79
C CYS A 98 19.20 2.95 -2.43
N GLN A 99 19.56 2.75 -1.17
CA GLN A 99 19.89 1.45 -0.62
C GLN A 99 18.65 0.90 0.06
N VAL A 100 17.95 0.01 -0.65
CA VAL A 100 16.66 -0.54 -0.20
C VAL A 100 16.66 -2.04 -0.35
N GLU A 101 16.25 -2.72 0.70
CA GLU A 101 16.14 -4.17 0.78
C GLU A 101 14.70 -4.56 1.15
N PHE A 102 14.28 -5.74 0.69
CA PHE A 102 12.99 -6.29 1.05
C PHE A 102 13.17 -7.76 1.42
N ASP A 103 12.90 -8.08 2.68
CA ASP A 103 13.02 -9.44 3.21
C ASP A 103 11.87 -9.72 4.18
N ASP A 104 11.29 -10.91 4.09
CA ASP A 104 10.18 -11.38 4.96
C ASP A 104 9.10 -10.32 5.27
N ALA A 105 8.50 -9.75 4.23
CA ALA A 105 7.49 -8.68 4.32
C ALA A 105 7.97 -7.35 4.95
N THR A 106 9.28 -7.19 5.17
CA THR A 106 9.91 -6.01 5.75
C THR A 106 10.68 -5.23 4.70
N LEU A 107 10.32 -3.95 4.53
CA LEU A 107 11.10 -2.99 3.76
C LEU A 107 12.17 -2.36 4.66
N VAL A 108 13.41 -2.39 4.23
CA VAL A 108 14.53 -1.71 4.89
C VAL A 108 15.08 -0.63 3.96
N TYR A 109 15.03 0.62 4.40
CA TYR A 109 15.59 1.77 3.70
C TYR A 109 16.80 2.31 4.49
N HIS A 110 17.98 2.20 3.91
CA HIS A 110 19.23 2.65 4.53
C HIS A 110 19.51 4.12 4.17
N GLN A 111 19.57 4.99 5.17
CA GLN A 111 19.88 6.39 4.97
C GLN A 111 20.79 6.93 6.08
N GLY A 112 22.00 7.34 5.70
CA GLY A 112 22.93 8.08 6.56
C GLY A 112 23.12 7.43 7.93
N ASP A 113 22.35 7.94 8.91
CA ASP A 113 22.47 7.67 10.34
C ASP A 113 21.58 6.52 10.85
N GLY A 114 20.78 5.86 10.00
CA GLY A 114 20.05 4.67 10.42
C GLY A 114 19.24 3.96 9.34
N ASP A 115 18.67 2.82 9.76
CA ASP A 115 17.84 1.95 8.93
C ASP A 115 16.37 2.18 9.27
N TYR A 116 15.61 2.67 8.31
CA TYR A 116 14.16 2.76 8.43
C TYR A 116 13.57 1.40 8.04
N LYS A 117 12.80 0.80 8.95
CA LYS A 117 12.24 -0.54 8.79
C LYS A 117 10.72 -0.51 8.92
N TYR A 118 10.04 -1.08 7.93
CA TYR A 118 8.58 -1.12 7.88
C TYR A 118 8.08 -2.51 7.54
N ILE A 119 7.10 -3.00 8.31
CA ILE A 119 6.24 -4.10 7.88
C ILE A 119 5.19 -3.53 6.94
N ILE A 120 5.04 -4.15 5.77
CA ILE A 120 4.04 -3.74 4.79
C ILE A 120 2.89 -4.74 4.78
N GLU A 121 1.67 -4.24 4.85
CA GLU A 121 0.44 -5.03 4.79
C GLU A 121 -0.58 -4.37 3.87
N GLY A 122 -1.55 -5.13 3.35
CA GLY A 122 -2.72 -4.54 2.70
C GLY A 122 -3.68 -4.00 3.77
N ALA A 123 -4.29 -2.84 3.52
CA ALA A 123 -5.18 -2.18 4.47
C ALA A 123 -6.26 -1.36 3.75
N PHE A 124 -7.10 -0.68 4.53
CA PHE A 124 -8.08 0.29 4.04
C PHE A 124 -7.79 1.66 4.63
N ASN A 125 -8.05 2.72 3.86
CA ASN A 125 -7.89 4.10 4.29
C ASN A 125 -9.16 4.91 4.10
N ASP A 126 -9.25 6.06 4.78
CA ASP A 126 -10.24 7.08 4.46
C ASP A 126 -9.94 7.63 3.06
N ILE A 127 -10.95 7.65 2.19
CA ILE A 127 -10.81 8.18 0.83
C ILE A 127 -10.35 9.64 0.80
N ASN A 128 -10.72 10.44 1.80
CA ASN A 128 -10.41 11.87 1.83
C ASN A 128 -8.98 12.15 2.30
N ALA A 129 -8.32 11.15 2.88
CA ALA A 129 -6.95 11.24 3.34
C ALA A 129 -6.26 9.86 3.23
N PRO A 130 -6.01 9.35 2.00
CA PRO A 130 -5.25 8.13 1.82
C PRO A 130 -3.85 8.33 2.41
N SER A 131 -3.42 7.42 3.28
CA SER A 131 -2.17 7.52 4.01
C SER A 131 -1.54 6.14 4.11
N LEU A 132 -0.23 6.06 4.01
CA LEU A 132 0.47 4.79 4.13
C LEU A 132 0.64 4.35 5.60
N ILE A 133 0.22 5.16 6.58
CA ILE A 133 0.37 4.87 8.02
C ILE A 133 -0.94 4.99 8.83
N HIS A 134 -2.00 5.52 8.23
CA HIS A 134 -3.29 5.73 8.91
C HIS A 134 -4.41 4.91 8.28
N CYS A 135 -4.68 3.77 8.89
CA CYS A 135 -5.67 2.83 8.38
C CYS A 135 -7.03 2.94 9.07
N VAL A 136 -8.05 2.49 8.35
CA VAL A 136 -9.41 2.31 8.80
C VAL A 136 -9.67 0.81 8.93
N ASP A 137 -10.18 0.38 10.08
CA ASP A 137 -10.52 -1.02 10.30
C ASP A 137 -11.77 -1.41 9.50
N VAL A 138 -11.63 -2.49 8.74
CA VAL A 138 -12.67 -3.09 7.88
C VAL A 138 -12.55 -4.61 8.00
N ASP A 139 -13.64 -5.25 8.45
CA ASP A 139 -13.70 -6.71 8.55
C ASP A 139 -13.55 -7.35 7.16
N SER A 140 -12.37 -7.90 6.93
CA SER A 140 -11.91 -8.33 5.62
C SER A 140 -10.82 -9.40 5.73
N SER A 141 -10.67 -10.18 4.67
CA SER A 141 -9.53 -11.07 4.48
C SER A 141 -8.59 -10.44 3.45
N ILE A 142 -7.32 -10.27 3.83
CA ILE A 142 -6.30 -9.63 3.01
C ILE A 142 -5.13 -10.58 2.85
N SER A 143 -4.66 -10.76 1.62
CA SER A 143 -3.44 -11.50 1.35
C SER A 143 -2.61 -10.76 0.32
N MET A 144 -1.29 -10.86 0.43
CA MET A 144 -0.38 -10.07 -0.39
C MET A 144 0.83 -10.89 -0.85
N ILE A 145 1.23 -10.65 -2.10
CA ILE A 145 2.45 -11.18 -2.69
C ILE A 145 3.30 -10.01 -3.19
N ILE A 146 4.56 -9.99 -2.75
CA ILE A 146 5.51 -8.92 -3.05
C ILE A 146 6.60 -9.46 -3.98
N LYS A 147 6.95 -8.66 -4.99
CA LYS A 147 7.99 -9.00 -5.97
C LYS A 147 8.96 -7.85 -6.15
N GLU A 148 10.25 -8.14 -6.08
CA GLU A 148 11.31 -7.21 -6.45
C GLU A 148 11.66 -7.34 -7.94
N SER A 149 11.90 -6.20 -8.61
CA SER A 149 12.40 -6.16 -9.98
C SER A 149 13.21 -4.88 -10.25
N VAL A 150 13.92 -4.84 -11.38
CA VAL A 150 14.56 -3.63 -11.91
C VAL A 150 13.86 -3.23 -13.19
N VAL A 151 13.41 -1.97 -13.27
CA VAL A 151 12.65 -1.46 -14.44
C VAL A 151 13.28 -0.19 -15.00
N ASN A 152 13.13 0.02 -16.31
CA ASN A 152 13.61 1.23 -16.99
C ASN A 152 12.52 2.30 -16.99
N ARG A 153 12.78 3.45 -16.34
CA ARG A 153 11.90 4.62 -16.35
C ARG A 153 12.50 5.75 -17.19
N LEU A 154 11.65 6.45 -17.96
CA LEU A 154 11.94 7.80 -18.43
C LEU A 154 11.46 8.74 -17.32
N ILE A 155 12.38 9.56 -16.79
CA ILE A 155 12.08 10.61 -15.82
C ILE A 155 11.83 11.89 -16.61
#